data_AF-A0A919V0R2-F1
#
_entry.id   AF-A0A919V0R2-F1
#
_cell.length_a   1.000
_cell.length_b   1.000
_cell.length_c   1.000
_cell.angle_alpha   90.00
_cell.angle_beta   90.00
_cell.angle_gamma   90.00
#
_symmetry.space_group_name_H-M   'P 1'
#
loop_
_entity.id
_entity.type
_entity.pdbx_description
1 polymer ?
#
loop_
_entity_poly.entity_id
_entity_poly.type
_entity_poly.pdbx_seq_one_letter_code
_entity_poly.pdbx_strand_id
1 'polypeptide(L)'
;MSLLDPLSHALAAVAAATHTGLTSLGADPASGATWVLCVAAVVTAVRLAILPLAAYGVRSAHAAARARPRLDELARRHRGRKDPESVRAFMAERRRIAAEHRMSRLGCLPALVQLPFWMALYHLLSDVAAGVPVGALGPDLVASLGTATLLGVPLAERGYLGGGWTHLLVVAGLAGTAALLSYVTQRYLVAPNTVLADAPEMMVRAQQMMPTLSALGLLVAGGVVPVALLVYWVCNALWTLGQSAAVLRWFPTPGSPAAARIGR
;
A
#
# COMPACT_ATOMS: atom_id res chain seq x y z
N MET A 1 -19.63 -3.45 -18.10
CA MET A 1 -18.62 -4.28 -17.41
C MET A 1 -17.34 -3.47 -17.30
N SER A 2 -16.93 -3.13 -16.08
CA SER A 2 -15.69 -2.40 -15.84
C SER A 2 -14.49 -3.32 -16.07
N LEU A 3 -13.33 -2.75 -16.43
CA LEU A 3 -12.05 -3.49 -16.47
C LEU A 3 -11.69 -4.14 -15.11
N LEU A 4 -12.32 -3.65 -14.02
CA LEU A 4 -12.11 -4.14 -12.67
C LEU A 4 -13.03 -5.31 -12.28
N ASP A 5 -14.08 -5.61 -13.06
CA ASP A 5 -15.09 -6.62 -12.68
C ASP A 5 -14.49 -7.99 -12.34
N PRO A 6 -13.53 -8.54 -13.12
CA PRO A 6 -12.93 -9.83 -12.79
C PRO A 6 -12.19 -9.80 -11.46
N LEU A 7 -11.52 -8.69 -11.14
CA LEU A 7 -10.82 -8.51 -9.88
C LEU A 7 -11.83 -8.40 -8.73
N SER A 8 -12.86 -7.57 -8.87
CA SER A 8 -13.91 -7.41 -7.85
C SER A 8 -14.61 -8.75 -7.56
N HIS A 9 -14.89 -9.56 -8.58
CA HIS A 9 -15.49 -10.88 -8.41
C HIS A 9 -14.55 -11.87 -7.70
N ALA A 10 -13.25 -11.85 -8.02
CA ALA A 10 -12.27 -12.68 -7.33
C ALA A 10 -12.14 -12.28 -5.84
N LEU A 11 -12.11 -10.97 -5.55
CA LEU A 11 -12.06 -10.46 -4.18
C LEU A 11 -13.35 -10.81 -3.41
N ALA A 12 -14.52 -10.70 -4.06
CA ALA A 12 -15.79 -11.12 -3.50
C ALA A 12 -15.82 -12.62 -3.18
N ALA A 13 -15.26 -13.46 -4.05
CA ALA A 13 -15.14 -14.90 -3.82
C ALA A 13 -14.25 -15.21 -2.61
N VAL A 14 -13.13 -14.53 -2.45
CA VAL A 14 -12.27 -14.68 -1.26
C VAL A 14 -13.02 -14.26 0.00
N ALA A 15 -13.74 -13.13 -0.02
CA ALA A 15 -14.53 -12.67 1.12
C ALA A 15 -15.64 -13.68 1.49
N ALA A 16 -16.43 -14.14 0.52
CA ALA A 16 -17.52 -15.08 0.73
C ALA A 16 -17.03 -16.46 1.23
N ALA A 17 -15.94 -16.97 0.66
CA ALA A 17 -15.32 -18.22 1.09
C ALA A 17 -14.77 -18.11 2.52
N THR A 18 -14.14 -16.97 2.85
CA THR A 18 -13.67 -16.71 4.22
C THR A 18 -14.82 -16.63 5.19
N HIS A 19 -15.90 -15.92 4.84
CA HIS A 19 -17.09 -15.80 5.67
C HIS A 19 -17.70 -17.18 5.96
N THR A 20 -17.94 -17.97 4.91
CA THR A 20 -18.46 -19.34 5.02
C THR A 20 -17.54 -20.22 5.89
N GLY A 21 -16.22 -20.13 5.67
CA GLY A 21 -15.23 -20.85 6.46
C GLY A 21 -15.28 -20.49 7.95
N LEU A 22 -15.30 -19.19 8.27
CA LEU A 22 -15.39 -18.72 9.66
C LEU A 22 -16.69 -19.16 10.33
N THR A 23 -17.82 -19.06 9.62
CA THR A 23 -19.12 -19.52 10.13
C THR A 23 -19.15 -21.04 10.36
N SER A 24 -18.53 -21.82 9.49
CA SER A 24 -18.39 -23.27 9.69
C SER A 24 -17.55 -23.64 10.91
N LEU A 25 -16.64 -22.75 11.33
CA LEU A 25 -15.82 -22.87 12.55
C LEU A 25 -16.52 -22.32 13.80
N GLY A 26 -17.77 -21.87 13.69
CA GLY A 26 -18.58 -21.38 14.80
C GLY A 26 -18.54 -19.86 15.01
N ALA A 27 -17.96 -19.09 14.09
CA ALA A 27 -18.05 -17.63 14.15
C ALA A 27 -19.46 -17.15 13.80
N ASP A 28 -19.95 -16.13 14.52
CA ASP A 28 -21.24 -15.52 14.22
C ASP A 28 -21.20 -14.85 12.84
N PRO A 29 -22.03 -15.30 11.87
CA PRO A 29 -22.05 -14.76 10.51
C PRO A 29 -22.49 -13.29 10.43
N ALA A 30 -23.26 -12.79 11.40
CA ALA A 30 -23.70 -11.40 11.43
C ALA A 30 -22.73 -10.47 12.17
N SER A 31 -21.73 -11.02 12.86
CA SER A 31 -20.83 -10.21 13.68
C SER A 31 -19.88 -9.36 12.82
N GLY A 32 -19.63 -8.13 13.27
CA GLY A 32 -18.61 -7.28 12.65
C GLY A 32 -17.20 -7.86 12.75
N ALA A 33 -16.92 -8.68 13.76
CA ALA A 33 -15.63 -9.38 13.89
C ALA A 33 -15.40 -10.37 12.73
N THR A 34 -16.41 -11.15 12.35
CA THR A 34 -16.34 -12.04 11.18
C THR A 34 -16.06 -11.24 9.92
N TRP A 35 -16.72 -10.10 9.72
CA TRP A 35 -16.49 -9.24 8.55
C TRP A 35 -15.13 -8.54 8.57
N VAL A 36 -14.61 -8.13 9.72
CA VAL A 36 -13.23 -7.62 9.89
C VAL A 36 -12.22 -8.69 9.47
N LEU A 37 -12.42 -9.94 9.86
CA LEU A 37 -11.57 -11.07 9.45
C LEU A 37 -11.67 -11.35 7.95
N CYS A 38 -12.86 -11.23 7.36
CA CYS A 38 -13.04 -11.34 5.90
C CYS A 38 -12.23 -10.26 5.17
N VAL A 39 -12.27 -9.00 5.63
CA VAL A 39 -11.46 -7.92 5.07
C VAL A 39 -9.96 -8.24 5.21
N ALA A 40 -9.51 -8.69 6.38
CA ALA A 40 -8.12 -9.07 6.60
C ALA A 40 -7.66 -10.22 5.69
N ALA A 41 -8.52 -11.21 5.43
CA ALA A 41 -8.25 -12.32 4.52
C ALA A 41 -8.11 -11.83 3.07
N VAL A 42 -8.99 -10.93 2.61
CA VAL A 42 -8.90 -10.32 1.28
C VAL A 42 -7.57 -9.57 1.12
N VAL A 43 -7.19 -8.75 2.11
CA VAL A 43 -5.88 -8.06 2.11
C VAL A 43 -4.75 -9.05 1.98
N THR A 44 -4.76 -10.09 2.82
CA THR A 44 -3.70 -11.11 2.85
C THR A 44 -3.60 -11.83 1.50
N ALA A 45 -4.74 -12.23 0.91
CA ALA A 45 -4.78 -12.90 -0.39
C ALA A 45 -4.18 -12.02 -1.50
N VAL A 46 -4.58 -10.75 -1.58
CA VAL A 46 -4.02 -9.80 -2.56
C VAL A 46 -2.53 -9.62 -2.34
N ARG A 47 -2.11 -9.42 -1.09
CA ARG A 47 -0.70 -9.18 -0.75
C ARG A 47 0.19 -10.38 -1.05
N LEU A 48 -0.29 -11.60 -0.83
CA LEU A 48 0.40 -12.83 -1.21
C LEU A 48 0.49 -12.97 -2.73
N ALA A 49 -0.59 -12.67 -3.48
CA ALA A 49 -0.58 -12.73 -4.93
C ALA A 49 0.43 -11.77 -5.57
N ILE A 50 0.60 -10.56 -5.02
CA ILE A 50 1.57 -9.57 -5.51
C ILE A 50 2.96 -9.68 -4.86
N LEU A 51 3.14 -10.57 -3.88
CA LEU A 51 4.41 -10.75 -3.18
C LEU A 51 5.62 -11.01 -4.11
N PRO A 52 5.55 -11.87 -5.15
CA PRO A 52 6.68 -12.05 -6.07
C PRO A 52 7.04 -10.77 -6.80
N LEU A 53 6.04 -9.97 -7.17
CA LEU A 53 6.24 -8.66 -7.80
C LEU A 53 6.85 -7.66 -6.80
N ALA A 54 6.42 -7.65 -5.55
CA ALA A 54 7.03 -6.85 -4.50
C ALA A 54 8.51 -7.22 -4.28
N ALA A 55 8.83 -8.52 -4.24
CA ALA A 55 10.20 -9.01 -4.13
C ALA A 55 11.06 -8.57 -5.33
N TYR A 56 10.49 -8.58 -6.54
CA TYR A 56 11.14 -8.03 -7.72
C TYR A 56 11.43 -6.53 -7.59
N GLY A 57 10.48 -5.76 -7.05
CA GLY A 57 10.64 -4.34 -6.74
C GLY A 57 11.83 -4.07 -5.82
N VAL A 58 11.97 -4.84 -4.74
CA VAL A 58 13.11 -4.75 -3.80
C VAL A 58 14.44 -5.01 -4.52
N ARG A 59 14.51 -6.08 -5.34
CA ARG A 59 15.72 -6.39 -6.12
C ARG A 59 16.08 -5.27 -7.08
N SER A 60 15.09 -4.66 -7.74
CA SER A 60 15.29 -3.53 -8.63
C SER A 60 15.77 -2.29 -7.87
N ALA A 61 15.23 -2.03 -6.68
CA ALA A 61 15.70 -0.96 -5.81
C ALA A 61 17.17 -1.16 -5.40
N HIS A 62 17.58 -2.39 -5.07
CA HIS A 62 18.97 -2.71 -4.75
C HIS A 62 19.91 -2.51 -5.96
N ALA A 63 19.46 -2.88 -7.16
CA ALA A 63 20.21 -2.65 -8.40
C ALA A 63 20.40 -1.15 -8.66
N ALA A 64 19.33 -0.35 -8.51
CA ALA A 64 19.40 1.10 -8.64
C ALA A 64 20.31 1.74 -7.60
N ALA A 65 20.28 1.25 -6.35
CA ALA A 65 21.15 1.72 -5.29
C ALA A 65 22.64 1.47 -5.59
N ARG A 66 22.99 0.29 -6.12
CA ARG A 66 24.37 -0.01 -6.56
C ARG A 66 24.82 0.82 -7.77
N ALA A 67 23.92 1.14 -8.68
CA ALA A 67 24.24 1.94 -9.87
C ALA A 67 24.45 3.44 -9.55
N ARG A 68 23.92 3.90 -8.42
CA ARG A 68 23.84 5.32 -8.06
C ARG A 68 25.17 6.07 -8.13
N PRO A 69 26.30 5.57 -7.60
CA PRO A 69 27.58 6.28 -7.67
C PRO A 69 28.02 6.59 -9.11
N ARG A 70 27.82 5.65 -10.05
CA ARG A 70 28.14 5.88 -11.48
C ARG A 70 27.17 6.84 -12.15
N LEU A 71 25.89 6.80 -11.76
CA LEU A 71 24.88 7.73 -12.25
C LEU A 71 25.18 9.17 -11.77
N ASP A 72 25.66 9.32 -10.55
CA ASP A 72 26.04 10.62 -9.98
C ASP A 72 27.31 11.16 -10.64
N GLU A 73 28.31 10.29 -10.89
CA GLU A 73 29.50 10.67 -11.66
C GLU A 73 29.13 11.11 -13.09
N LEU A 74 28.24 10.37 -13.76
CA LEU A 74 27.75 10.73 -15.08
C LEU A 74 27.04 12.11 -15.07
N ALA A 75 26.21 12.37 -14.06
CA ALA A 75 25.54 13.64 -13.87
C ALA A 75 26.53 14.79 -13.62
N ARG A 76 27.61 14.55 -12.85
CA ARG A 76 28.69 15.52 -12.64
C ARG A 76 29.45 15.83 -13.94
N ARG A 77 29.80 14.82 -14.74
CA ARG A 77 30.51 14.99 -16.03
C ARG A 77 29.70 15.78 -17.07
N HIS A 78 28.36 15.69 -17.02
CA HIS A 78 27.46 16.39 -17.95
C HIS A 78 26.84 17.66 -17.36
N ARG A 79 27.27 18.08 -16.16
CA ARG A 79 26.70 19.25 -15.48
C ARG A 79 26.94 20.51 -16.33
N GLY A 80 25.88 21.26 -16.60
CA GLY A 80 25.95 22.49 -17.40
C GLY A 80 25.91 22.29 -18.91
N ARG A 81 25.97 21.05 -19.43
CA ARG A 81 25.81 20.76 -20.85
C ARG A 81 24.32 20.71 -21.21
N LYS A 82 23.89 21.56 -22.14
CA LYS A 82 22.47 21.68 -22.57
C LYS A 82 22.27 21.40 -24.05
N ASP A 83 23.35 21.14 -24.78
CA ASP A 83 23.28 20.83 -26.20
C ASP A 83 22.52 19.51 -26.44
N PRO A 84 21.70 19.43 -27.51
CA PRO A 84 20.89 18.24 -27.79
C PRO A 84 21.72 16.96 -27.91
N GLU A 85 22.96 17.06 -28.38
CA GLU A 85 23.87 15.93 -28.52
C GLU A 85 24.36 15.43 -27.15
N SER A 86 24.80 16.31 -26.25
CA SER A 86 25.18 15.93 -24.88
C SER A 86 24.01 15.37 -24.09
N VAL A 87 22.78 15.85 -24.32
CA VAL A 87 21.59 15.25 -23.70
C VAL A 87 21.36 13.84 -24.22
N ARG A 88 21.51 13.60 -25.53
CA ARG A 88 21.41 12.25 -26.12
C ARG A 88 22.51 11.32 -25.61
N ALA A 89 23.75 11.80 -25.52
CA ALA A 89 24.90 11.07 -24.99
C ALA A 89 24.69 10.70 -23.51
N PHE A 90 24.26 11.66 -22.69
CA PHE A 90 23.90 11.44 -21.29
C PHE A 90 22.82 10.36 -21.16
N MET A 91 21.75 10.42 -21.95
CA MET A 91 20.68 9.44 -21.92
C MET A 91 21.15 8.05 -22.38
N ALA A 92 22.03 7.97 -23.37
CA ALA A 92 22.60 6.71 -23.85
C ALA A 92 23.50 6.05 -22.80
N GLU A 93 24.41 6.81 -22.21
CA GLU A 93 25.33 6.30 -21.18
C GLU A 93 24.57 5.92 -19.90
N ARG A 94 23.56 6.70 -19.53
CA ARG A 94 22.65 6.36 -18.41
C ARG A 94 21.95 5.02 -18.65
N ARG A 95 21.48 4.77 -19.88
CA ARG A 95 20.86 3.48 -20.25
C ARG A 95 21.87 2.34 -20.20
N ARG A 96 23.12 2.56 -20.62
CA ARG A 96 24.19 1.57 -20.54
C ARG A 96 24.51 1.19 -19.10
N ILE A 97 24.73 2.19 -18.23
CA ILE A 97 24.95 1.96 -16.78
C ILE A 97 23.77 1.19 -16.18
N ALA A 98 22.54 1.57 -16.52
CA ALA A 98 21.35 0.86 -16.07
C ALA A 98 21.32 -0.60 -16.53
N ALA A 99 21.69 -0.89 -17.78
CA ALA A 99 21.76 -2.24 -18.31
C ALA A 99 22.86 -3.09 -17.62
N GLU A 100 24.05 -2.51 -17.41
CA GLU A 100 25.16 -3.17 -16.71
C GLU A 100 24.81 -3.57 -15.27
N HIS A 101 24.07 -2.71 -14.57
CA HIS A 101 23.62 -2.96 -13.19
C HIS A 101 22.33 -3.79 -13.12
N ARG A 102 21.80 -4.24 -14.26
CA ARG A 102 20.53 -4.97 -14.38
C ARG A 102 19.35 -4.22 -13.75
N MET A 103 19.35 -2.89 -13.88
CA MET A 103 18.22 -2.06 -13.48
C MET A 103 17.05 -2.36 -14.40
N SER A 104 15.95 -2.83 -13.84
CA SER A 104 14.76 -3.09 -14.64
C SER A 104 13.91 -1.85 -14.82
N ARG A 105 13.35 -1.68 -16.02
CA ARG A 105 12.27 -0.73 -16.29
C ARG A 105 10.96 -1.10 -15.57
N LEU A 106 10.84 -2.34 -15.10
CA LEU A 106 9.69 -2.85 -14.34
C LEU A 106 9.79 -2.58 -12.84
N GLY A 107 10.79 -1.82 -12.36
CA GLY A 107 10.97 -1.53 -10.94
C GLY A 107 9.80 -0.76 -10.29
N CYS A 108 9.03 0.01 -11.07
CA CYS A 108 7.81 0.69 -10.61
C CYS A 108 6.53 -0.13 -10.82
N LEU A 109 6.62 -1.29 -11.49
CA LEU A 109 5.47 -2.16 -11.76
C LEU A 109 4.69 -2.56 -10.49
N PRO A 110 5.32 -2.83 -9.32
CA PRO A 110 4.56 -3.15 -8.11
C PRO A 110 3.60 -2.03 -7.70
N ALA A 111 4.01 -0.76 -7.82
CA ALA A 111 3.16 0.37 -7.50
C ALA A 111 2.02 0.55 -8.51
N LEU A 112 2.30 0.32 -9.80
CA LEU A 112 1.29 0.41 -10.86
C LEU A 112 0.24 -0.70 -10.76
N VAL A 113 0.66 -1.93 -10.46
CA VAL A 113 -0.25 -3.06 -10.28
C VAL A 113 -1.09 -2.90 -9.01
N GLN A 114 -0.56 -2.27 -7.96
CA GLN A 114 -1.31 -2.04 -6.73
C GLN A 114 -2.58 -1.18 -6.95
N LEU A 115 -2.54 -0.21 -7.88
CA LEU A 115 -3.62 0.75 -8.08
C LEU A 115 -4.94 0.10 -8.56
N PRO A 116 -4.97 -0.77 -9.59
CA PRO A 116 -6.15 -1.55 -9.95
C PRO A 116 -6.73 -2.40 -8.82
N PHE A 117 -5.89 -3.07 -8.03
CA PHE A 117 -6.36 -3.89 -6.91
C PHE A 117 -6.96 -3.03 -5.79
N TRP A 118 -6.34 -1.88 -5.50
CA TRP A 118 -6.89 -0.92 -4.54
C TRP A 118 -8.25 -0.37 -5.01
N MET A 119 -8.38 -0.01 -6.29
CA MET A 119 -9.65 0.47 -6.85
C MET A 119 -10.73 -0.62 -6.83
N ALA A 120 -10.39 -1.86 -7.21
CA ALA A 120 -11.32 -2.98 -7.17
C ALA A 120 -11.83 -3.26 -5.76
N LEU A 121 -10.94 -3.24 -4.75
CA LEU A 121 -11.32 -3.43 -3.35
C LEU A 121 -12.12 -2.24 -2.80
N TYR A 122 -11.75 -1.02 -3.17
CA TYR A 122 -12.49 0.19 -2.81
C TYR A 122 -13.93 0.13 -3.34
N HIS A 123 -14.11 -0.19 -4.62
CA HIS A 123 -15.44 -0.35 -5.22
C HIS A 123 -16.19 -1.51 -4.58
N LEU A 124 -15.57 -2.68 -4.42
CA LEU A 124 -16.22 -3.83 -3.77
C LEU A 124 -16.78 -3.47 -2.40
N LEU A 125 -15.97 -2.88 -1.52
CA LEU A 125 -16.42 -2.52 -0.17
C LEU A 125 -17.43 -1.37 -0.19
N SER A 126 -17.31 -0.43 -1.13
CA SER A 126 -18.25 0.69 -1.28
C SER A 126 -19.61 0.25 -1.81
N ASP A 127 -19.63 -0.66 -2.78
CA ASP A 127 -20.81 -1.23 -3.41
C ASP A 127 -21.56 -2.12 -2.41
N VAL A 128 -20.83 -3.01 -1.72
CA VAL A 128 -21.43 -3.86 -0.66
C VAL A 128 -21.94 -3.00 0.50
N ALA A 129 -21.22 -1.96 0.90
CA ALA A 129 -21.73 -1.00 1.90
C ALA A 129 -22.97 -0.21 1.42
N ALA A 130 -23.14 -0.04 0.10
CA ALA A 130 -24.33 0.56 -0.49
C ALA A 130 -25.47 -0.45 -0.74
N GLY A 131 -25.30 -1.71 -0.33
CA GLY A 131 -26.30 -2.76 -0.54
C GLY A 131 -26.28 -3.40 -1.93
N VAL A 132 -25.22 -3.18 -2.72
CA VAL A 132 -25.08 -3.70 -4.08
C VAL A 132 -24.31 -5.03 -4.05
N PRO A 133 -24.92 -6.15 -4.52
CA PRO A 133 -24.24 -7.43 -4.64
C PRO A 133 -23.13 -7.42 -5.69
N VAL A 134 -22.02 -8.12 -5.38
CA VAL A 134 -20.86 -8.22 -6.27
C VAL A 134 -20.35 -9.65 -6.27
N GLY A 135 -20.40 -10.31 -7.43
CA GLY A 135 -19.90 -11.68 -7.60
C GLY A 135 -20.47 -12.66 -6.57
N ALA A 136 -19.59 -13.30 -5.79
CA ALA A 136 -19.97 -14.27 -4.75
C ALA A 136 -20.56 -13.63 -3.47
N LEU A 137 -20.43 -12.31 -3.29
CA LEU A 137 -21.15 -11.58 -2.24
C LEU A 137 -22.58 -11.32 -2.72
N GLY A 138 -23.43 -12.33 -2.55
CA GLY A 138 -24.85 -12.26 -2.86
C GLY A 138 -25.65 -11.38 -1.90
N PRO A 139 -26.96 -11.18 -2.17
CA PRO A 139 -27.82 -10.29 -1.38
C PRO A 139 -27.79 -10.54 0.12
N ASP A 140 -27.78 -11.81 0.55
CA ASP A 140 -27.78 -12.17 1.98
C ASP A 140 -26.49 -11.76 2.69
N LEU A 141 -25.35 -11.98 2.06
CA LEU A 141 -24.04 -11.59 2.60
C LEU A 141 -23.88 -10.06 2.62
N VAL A 142 -24.40 -9.39 1.60
CA VAL A 142 -24.42 -7.92 1.54
C VAL A 142 -25.30 -7.34 2.64
N ALA A 143 -26.50 -7.90 2.85
CA ALA A 143 -27.39 -7.50 3.94
C ALA A 143 -26.74 -7.76 5.31
N SER A 144 -26.10 -8.91 5.49
CA SER A 144 -25.33 -9.24 6.70
C SER A 144 -24.25 -8.19 6.97
N LEU A 145 -23.42 -7.83 5.97
CA LEU A 145 -22.40 -6.80 6.11
C LEU A 145 -23.01 -5.42 6.41
N GLY A 146 -24.14 -5.09 5.77
CA GLY A 146 -24.84 -3.82 5.97
C GLY A 146 -25.31 -3.61 7.42
N THR A 147 -25.67 -4.71 8.11
CA THR A 147 -26.07 -4.68 9.53
C THR A 147 -24.91 -4.90 10.51
N ALA A 148 -23.75 -5.33 10.01
CA ALA A 148 -22.61 -5.65 10.85
C ALA A 148 -22.03 -4.38 11.51
N THR A 149 -21.77 -4.46 12.81
CA THR A 149 -21.23 -3.34 13.59
C THR A 149 -19.85 -3.66 14.16
N LEU A 150 -18.98 -2.66 14.19
CA LEU A 150 -17.71 -2.68 14.89
C LEU A 150 -17.78 -1.71 16.06
N LEU A 151 -17.72 -2.23 17.29
CA LEU A 151 -17.85 -1.42 18.51
C LEU A 151 -19.16 -0.57 18.52
N GLY A 152 -20.24 -1.15 18.00
CA GLY A 152 -21.56 -0.49 17.91
C GLY A 152 -21.73 0.45 16.71
N VAL A 153 -20.73 0.56 15.83
CA VAL A 153 -20.77 1.42 14.64
C VAL A 153 -20.94 0.58 13.38
N PRO A 154 -21.97 0.82 12.54
CA PRO A 154 -22.17 0.05 11.31
C PRO A 154 -20.99 0.15 10.35
N LEU A 155 -20.57 -0.99 9.79
CA LEU A 155 -19.44 -1.05 8.87
C LEU A 155 -19.70 -0.31 7.54
N ALA A 156 -20.97 -0.15 7.18
CA ALA A 156 -21.40 0.53 5.96
C ALA A 156 -21.41 2.07 6.08
N GLU A 157 -21.46 2.61 7.30
CA GLU A 157 -21.49 4.06 7.53
C GLU A 157 -20.18 4.75 7.15
N ARG A 158 -20.25 6.07 6.96
CA ARG A 158 -19.15 6.89 6.43
C ARG A 158 -18.94 8.17 7.23
N GLY A 159 -17.71 8.66 7.16
CA GLY A 159 -17.34 10.00 7.60
C GLY A 159 -17.23 10.19 9.11
N TYR A 160 -16.65 11.32 9.51
CA TYR A 160 -16.39 11.64 10.92
C TYR A 160 -17.60 12.24 11.65
N LEU A 161 -18.54 12.82 10.90
CA LEU A 161 -19.65 13.60 11.45
C LEU A 161 -20.96 12.85 11.21
N GLY A 162 -21.96 13.08 12.07
CA GLY A 162 -23.33 12.59 11.88
C GLY A 162 -23.71 11.34 12.68
N GLY A 163 -22.75 10.53 13.15
CA GLY A 163 -23.01 9.28 13.91
C GLY A 163 -22.87 9.36 15.43
N GLY A 164 -22.71 10.56 16.00
CA GLY A 164 -22.46 10.74 17.44
C GLY A 164 -21.02 10.45 17.89
N TRP A 165 -20.79 10.45 19.20
CA TRP A 165 -19.45 10.36 19.77
C TRP A 165 -18.78 9.00 19.59
N THR A 166 -19.52 7.90 19.73
CA THR A 166 -19.01 6.53 19.53
C THR A 166 -18.54 6.33 18.09
N HIS A 167 -19.35 6.76 17.13
CA HIS A 167 -18.99 6.76 15.70
C HIS A 167 -17.70 7.52 15.43
N LEU A 168 -17.63 8.78 15.90
CA LEU A 168 -16.44 9.61 15.74
C LEU A 168 -15.19 8.91 16.31
N LEU A 169 -15.28 8.33 17.51
CA LEU A 169 -14.15 7.65 18.14
C LEU A 169 -13.70 6.40 17.36
N VAL A 170 -14.62 5.61 16.84
CA VAL A 170 -14.27 4.42 16.04
C VAL A 170 -13.64 4.83 14.71
N VAL A 171 -14.25 5.76 13.98
CA VAL A 171 -13.74 6.24 12.68
C VAL A 171 -12.37 6.91 12.86
N ALA A 172 -12.25 7.84 13.81
CA ALA A 172 -10.98 8.52 14.12
C ALA A 172 -9.92 7.55 14.65
N GLY A 173 -10.33 6.55 15.45
CA GLY A 173 -9.44 5.50 15.95
C GLY A 173 -8.87 4.65 14.83
N LEU A 174 -9.70 4.17 13.89
CA LEU A 174 -9.23 3.38 12.75
C LEU A 174 -8.36 4.21 11.79
N ALA A 175 -8.81 5.41 11.42
CA ALA A 175 -8.05 6.30 10.53
C ALA A 175 -6.73 6.73 11.19
N GLY A 176 -6.74 7.06 12.48
CA GLY A 176 -5.57 7.39 13.28
C GLY A 176 -4.58 6.23 13.39
N THR A 177 -5.08 5.01 13.59
CA THR A 177 -4.24 3.80 13.62
C THR A 177 -3.58 3.58 12.26
N ALA A 178 -4.35 3.63 11.16
CA ALA A 178 -3.80 3.48 9.81
C ALA A 178 -2.77 4.57 9.48
N ALA A 179 -3.04 5.83 9.84
CA ALA A 179 -2.15 6.95 9.66
C ALA A 179 -0.86 6.80 10.48
N LEU A 180 -0.96 6.39 11.75
CA LEU A 180 0.19 6.13 12.61
C LEU A 180 1.06 5.00 12.06
N LEU A 181 0.46 3.88 11.68
CA LEU A 181 1.19 2.75 11.09
C LEU A 181 1.89 3.15 9.78
N SER A 182 1.20 3.93 8.93
CA SER A 182 1.78 4.49 7.70
C SER A 182 2.96 5.42 8.00
N TYR A 183 2.80 6.34 8.94
CA TYR A 183 3.84 7.26 9.37
C TYR A 183 5.06 6.50 9.89
N VAL A 184 4.85 5.57 10.83
CA VAL A 184 5.93 4.78 11.45
C VAL A 184 6.67 3.98 10.39
N THR A 185 5.93 3.31 9.50
CA THR A 185 6.52 2.55 8.40
C THR A 185 7.40 3.44 7.53
N GLN A 186 6.87 4.57 7.07
CA GLN A 186 7.60 5.46 6.17
C GLN A 186 8.80 6.11 6.87
N ARG A 187 8.64 6.57 8.11
CA ARG A 187 9.64 7.33 8.87
C ARG A 187 10.79 6.46 9.37
N TYR A 188 10.49 5.26 9.88
CA TYR A 188 11.47 4.43 10.59
C TYR A 188 11.91 3.20 9.81
N LEU A 189 11.15 2.74 8.81
CA LEU A 189 11.51 1.56 8.03
C LEU A 189 11.90 1.91 6.59
N VAL A 190 11.13 2.77 5.92
CA VAL A 190 11.39 3.11 4.51
C VAL A 190 12.48 4.18 4.38
N ALA A 191 12.37 5.30 5.11
CA ALA A 191 13.32 6.40 4.98
C ALA A 191 14.76 5.99 5.30
N PRO A 192 15.05 5.24 6.39
CA PRO A 192 16.41 4.75 6.64
C PRO A 192 16.90 3.72 5.63
N ASN A 193 15.99 3.05 4.92
CA ASN A 193 16.30 2.07 3.86
C ASN A 193 16.37 2.69 2.46
N THR A 194 16.33 4.02 2.37
CA THR A 194 16.39 4.77 1.11
C THR A 194 17.75 5.44 0.96
N VAL A 195 18.36 5.32 -0.23
CA VAL A 195 19.62 6.01 -0.52
C VAL A 195 19.32 7.45 -0.92
N LEU A 196 19.82 8.41 -0.14
CA LEU A 196 19.66 9.85 -0.39
C LEU A 196 21.00 10.61 -0.44
N ALA A 197 22.12 9.92 -0.25
CA ALA A 197 23.43 10.51 -0.48
C ALA A 197 23.50 11.12 -1.88
N ASP A 198 24.05 12.33 -1.97
CA ASP A 198 24.22 13.10 -3.21
C ASP A 198 22.93 13.37 -4.03
N ALA A 199 21.75 13.13 -3.45
CA ALA A 199 20.49 13.41 -4.11
C ALA A 199 20.23 14.92 -4.22
N PRO A 200 19.52 15.38 -5.27
CA PRO A 200 19.05 16.77 -5.34
C PRO A 200 18.22 17.13 -4.10
N GLU A 201 18.38 18.36 -3.58
CA GLU A 201 17.70 18.81 -2.35
C GLU A 201 16.17 18.64 -2.41
N MET A 202 15.57 18.87 -3.57
CA MET A 202 14.13 18.68 -3.79
C MET A 202 13.70 17.24 -3.52
N MET A 203 14.49 16.24 -3.94
CA MET A 203 14.20 14.83 -3.69
C MET A 203 14.32 14.51 -2.20
N VAL A 204 15.34 15.07 -1.52
CA VAL A 204 15.53 14.86 -0.08
C VAL A 204 14.34 15.43 0.71
N ARG A 205 13.91 16.67 0.41
CA ARG A 205 12.72 17.25 1.05
C ARG A 205 11.45 16.44 0.78
N ALA A 206 11.23 16.03 -0.46
CA ALA A 206 10.07 15.20 -0.81
C ALA A 206 10.03 13.91 0.01
N GLN A 207 11.18 13.25 0.20
CA GLN A 207 11.30 12.04 1.02
C GLN A 207 11.08 12.31 2.51
N GLN A 208 11.55 13.44 3.03
CA GLN A 208 11.35 13.85 4.42
C GLN A 208 9.89 14.19 4.74
N MET A 209 9.16 14.75 3.77
CA MET A 209 7.74 15.11 3.92
C MET A 209 6.81 13.92 3.73
N MET A 210 7.24 12.88 3.00
CA MET A 210 6.40 11.74 2.63
C MET A 210 5.69 11.07 3.82
N PRO A 211 6.34 10.80 4.98
CA PRO A 211 5.65 10.19 6.12
C PRO A 211 4.47 11.03 6.64
N THR A 212 4.68 12.34 6.78
CA THR A 212 3.65 13.25 7.28
C THR A 212 2.53 13.42 6.27
N LEU A 213 2.89 13.57 4.99
CA LEU A 213 1.93 13.73 3.90
C LEU A 213 1.03 12.50 3.76
N SER A 214 1.59 11.29 3.81
CA SER A 214 0.80 10.05 3.71
C SER A 214 -0.13 9.86 4.90
N ALA A 215 0.35 10.15 6.12
CA ALA A 215 -0.45 10.04 7.34
C ALA A 215 -1.61 11.06 7.36
N LEU A 216 -1.33 12.33 7.02
CA LEU A 216 -2.36 13.36 6.94
C LEU A 216 -3.38 13.04 5.84
N GLY A 217 -2.92 12.57 4.68
CA GLY A 217 -3.78 12.13 3.59
C GLY A 217 -4.77 11.04 4.02
N LEU A 218 -4.31 10.04 4.77
CA LEU A 218 -5.16 8.98 5.32
C LEU A 218 -6.20 9.52 6.33
N LEU A 219 -5.79 10.45 7.21
CA LEU A 219 -6.72 11.07 8.15
C LEU A 219 -7.81 11.86 7.44
N VAL A 220 -7.45 12.69 6.45
CA VAL A 220 -8.43 13.47 5.68
C VAL A 220 -9.34 12.53 4.87
N ALA A 221 -8.76 11.56 4.17
CA ALA A 221 -9.52 10.60 3.37
C ALA A 221 -10.44 9.72 4.21
N GLY A 222 -10.12 9.49 5.49
CA GLY A 222 -10.99 8.72 6.40
C GLY A 222 -12.39 9.32 6.56
N GLY A 223 -12.53 10.62 6.32
CA GLY A 223 -13.80 11.33 6.42
C GLY A 223 -14.77 11.12 5.27
N VAL A 224 -14.39 10.40 4.21
CA VAL A 224 -15.25 10.20 3.02
C VAL A 224 -15.52 8.73 2.71
N VAL A 225 -14.87 7.81 3.43
CA VAL A 225 -14.91 6.37 3.12
C VAL A 225 -15.75 5.58 4.13
N PRO A 226 -16.23 4.37 3.77
CA PRO A 226 -16.90 3.47 4.71
C PRO A 226 -15.99 3.01 5.85
N VAL A 227 -16.59 2.73 7.01
CA VAL A 227 -15.89 2.13 8.17
C VAL A 227 -15.21 0.80 7.77
N ALA A 228 -15.86 -0.03 6.95
CA ALA A 228 -15.26 -1.25 6.40
C ALA A 228 -13.94 -0.98 5.63
N LEU A 229 -13.85 0.15 4.93
CA LEU A 229 -12.62 0.53 4.22
C LEU A 229 -11.52 1.01 5.19
N LEU A 230 -11.90 1.63 6.31
CA LEU A 230 -10.92 1.99 7.35
C LEU A 230 -10.31 0.75 8.00
N VAL A 231 -11.11 -0.29 8.24
CA VAL A 231 -10.61 -1.60 8.67
C VAL A 231 -9.60 -2.14 7.65
N TYR A 232 -9.94 -2.09 6.36
CA TYR A 232 -9.02 -2.44 5.28
C TYR A 232 -7.71 -1.67 5.37
N TRP A 233 -7.75 -0.34 5.57
CA TRP A 233 -6.53 0.47 5.70
C TRP A 233 -5.66 0.04 6.87
N VAL A 234 -6.25 -0.29 8.03
CA VAL A 234 -5.50 -0.79 9.18
C VAL A 234 -4.84 -2.14 8.85
N CYS A 235 -5.58 -3.12 8.31
CA CYS A 235 -5.03 -4.40 7.90
C CYS A 235 -3.90 -4.24 6.87
N ASN A 236 -4.09 -3.36 5.90
CA ASN A 236 -3.12 -3.07 4.86
C ASN A 236 -1.85 -2.37 5.40
N ALA A 237 -2.02 -1.45 6.35
CA ALA A 237 -0.91 -0.76 7.01
C ALA A 237 -0.10 -1.71 7.89
N LEU A 238 -0.76 -2.62 8.62
CA LEU A 238 -0.09 -3.68 9.40
C LEU A 238 0.74 -4.59 8.50
N TRP A 239 0.18 -5.04 7.38
CA TRP A 239 0.94 -5.81 6.39
C TRP A 239 2.17 -5.04 5.90
N THR A 240 1.98 -3.78 5.54
CA THR A 240 3.06 -2.94 4.97
C THR A 240 4.17 -2.69 6.00
N LEU A 241 3.80 -2.51 7.28
CA LEU A 241 4.75 -2.41 8.39
C LEU A 241 5.57 -3.69 8.51
N GLY A 242 4.90 -4.85 8.57
CA GLY A 242 5.56 -6.15 8.67
C GLY A 242 6.48 -6.45 7.49
N GLN A 243 6.00 -6.22 6.26
CA GLN A 243 6.79 -6.36 5.04
C GLN A 243 8.01 -5.43 5.03
N SER A 244 7.82 -4.16 5.39
CA SER A 244 8.93 -3.17 5.42
C SER A 244 9.94 -3.51 6.50
N ALA A 245 9.50 -3.99 7.66
CA ALA A 245 10.38 -4.44 8.74
C ALA A 245 11.19 -5.67 8.31
N ALA A 246 10.56 -6.63 7.63
CA ALA A 246 11.23 -7.79 7.06
C ALA A 246 12.30 -7.40 6.03
N VAL A 247 11.96 -6.48 5.11
CA VAL A 247 12.91 -5.96 4.12
C VAL A 247 14.06 -5.23 4.80
N LEU A 248 13.78 -4.31 5.74
CA LEU A 248 14.83 -3.57 6.47
C LEU A 248 15.80 -4.52 7.19
N ARG A 249 15.27 -5.57 7.81
CA ARG A 249 16.04 -6.51 8.64
C ARG A 249 16.89 -7.47 7.82
N TRP A 250 16.32 -8.08 6.78
CA TRP A 250 16.97 -9.18 6.05
C TRP A 250 17.49 -8.78 4.68
N PHE A 251 16.94 -7.73 4.08
CA PHE A 251 17.26 -7.27 2.73
C PHE A 251 17.44 -5.74 2.70
N PRO A 252 18.33 -5.16 3.53
CA PRO A 252 18.55 -3.72 3.51
C PRO A 252 19.11 -3.26 2.16
N THR A 253 18.66 -2.10 1.70
CA THR A 253 19.10 -1.51 0.43
C THR A 253 20.59 -1.16 0.53
N PRO A 254 21.45 -1.65 -0.39
CA PRO A 254 22.87 -1.33 -0.38
C PRO A 254 23.14 0.17 -0.42
N GLY A 255 24.08 0.67 0.39
CA GLY A 255 24.39 2.10 0.47
C GLY A 255 23.35 2.96 1.20
N SER A 256 22.31 2.36 1.79
CA SER A 256 21.36 3.06 2.66
C SER A 256 21.90 3.15 4.10
N PRO A 257 21.42 4.12 4.91
CA PRO A 257 21.72 4.17 6.35
C PRO A 257 21.41 2.86 7.09
N ALA A 258 20.37 2.13 6.69
CA ALA A 258 20.01 0.85 7.28
C ALA A 258 21.07 -0.24 7.01
N ALA A 259 21.55 -0.36 5.77
CA ALA A 259 22.60 -1.33 5.44
C ALA A 259 23.91 -1.05 6.20
N ALA A 260 24.25 0.22 6.39
CA ALA A 260 25.45 0.61 7.13
C ALA A 260 25.41 0.24 8.63
N ARG A 261 24.23 0.05 9.22
CA ARG A 261 24.08 -0.34 10.64
C ARG A 261 24.27 -1.84 10.86
N ILE A 262 23.97 -2.67 9.86
CA ILE A 262 24.08 -4.13 9.95
C ILE A 262 25.50 -4.62 9.67
N GLY A 263 26.28 -3.84 8.91
CA GLY A 263 27.70 -4.13 8.63
C GLY A 263 28.69 -3.68 9.72
N ARG A 264 28.20 -3.21 10.87
CA ARG A 264 28.98 -2.91 12.07
C ARG A 264 28.74 -3.99 13.12
#